data_AF-A0A6I6FPS5-F1
#
_entry.id   AF-A0A6I6FPS5-F1
#
_cell.length_a   1.000
_cell.length_b   1.000
_cell.length_c   1.000
_cell.angle_alpha   90.00
_cell.angle_beta   90.00
_cell.angle_gamma   90.00
#
_symmetry.space_group_name_H-M   'P 1'
#
loop_
_entity.id
_entity.type
_entity.pdbx_description
1 polymer ?
#
loop_
_entity_poly.entity_id
_entity_poly.type
_entity_poly.pdbx_seq_one_letter_code
_entity_poly.pdbx_strand_id
1 'polypeptide(L)' 'MPEQQISGPPQPVCAYCPKPGADVCVRTLPSTSGPDRAVLAHRACAETRGVRPLYELVVPAGSAR' A
#
# COMPACT_ATOMS: atom_id res chain seq x y z
N MET A 1 -34.13 -10.84 5.50
CA MET A 1 -32.76 -11.34 5.28
C MET A 1 -31.92 -10.11 4.92
N PRO A 2 -30.93 -9.62 5.71
CA PRO A 2 -30.10 -8.52 5.24
C PRO A 2 -28.99 -9.07 4.35
N GLU A 3 -29.00 -8.60 3.12
CA GLU A 3 -27.99 -8.74 2.08
C GLU A 3 -26.58 -8.41 2.60
N GLN A 4 -25.70 -9.40 2.50
CA GLN A 4 -24.29 -9.29 2.87
C GLN A 4 -23.61 -8.31 1.91
N GLN A 5 -23.30 -7.12 2.39
CA GLN A 5 -22.45 -6.16 1.70
C GLN A 5 -21.06 -6.78 1.52
N ILE A 6 -20.81 -7.34 0.33
CA ILE A 6 -19.48 -7.69 -0.17
C ILE A 6 -18.72 -6.39 -0.43
N SER A 7 -18.19 -5.81 0.64
CA SER A 7 -17.06 -4.89 0.58
C SER A 7 -15.97 -5.60 -0.23
N GLY A 8 -15.59 -5.03 -1.39
CA GLY A 8 -14.51 -5.56 -2.22
C GLY A 8 -13.22 -5.78 -1.41
N PRO A 9 -12.23 -6.52 -1.97
CA PRO A 9 -11.01 -6.82 -1.24
C PRO A 9 -10.39 -5.53 -0.67
N PRO A 10 -9.89 -5.55 0.58
CA PRO A 10 -9.36 -4.35 1.22
C PRO A 10 -8.24 -3.79 0.36
N GLN A 11 -8.52 -2.65 -0.27
CA GLN A 11 -7.54 -1.99 -1.13
C GLN A 11 -6.36 -1.56 -0.25
N PRO A 12 -5.12 -1.77 -0.71
CA PRO A 12 -3.94 -1.38 0.06
C PRO A 12 -3.99 0.13 0.34
N VAL A 13 -3.86 0.52 1.61
CA VAL A 13 -3.92 1.92 2.03
C VAL A 13 -2.51 2.50 2.08
N CYS A 14 -2.34 3.70 1.57
CA CYS A 14 -1.05 4.39 1.59
C CYS A 14 -0.68 4.81 3.01
N ALA A 15 0.56 4.54 3.44
CA ALA A 15 1.06 4.97 4.74
C ALA A 15 1.27 6.49 4.86
N TYR A 16 1.28 7.21 3.73
CA TYR A 16 1.55 8.65 3.69
C TYR A 16 0.32 9.51 3.43
N CYS A 17 -0.76 8.94 2.92
CA CYS A 17 -1.99 9.66 2.64
C CYS A 17 -3.21 8.76 2.89
N PRO A 18 -4.40 9.31 3.19
CA PRO A 18 -5.59 8.51 3.50
C PRO A 18 -6.21 7.83 2.26
N LYS A 19 -5.57 7.91 1.08
CA LYS A 19 -6.13 7.37 -0.16
C LYS A 19 -5.84 5.87 -0.27
N PRO A 20 -6.84 5.06 -0.65
CA PRO A 20 -6.62 3.65 -0.99
C PRO A 20 -5.89 3.51 -2.34
N GLY A 21 -5.46 2.29 -2.66
CA GLY A 21 -4.82 1.94 -3.92
C GLY A 21 -3.30 2.12 -3.92
N ALA A 22 -2.64 1.86 -2.78
CA ALA A 22 -1.19 1.86 -2.70
C ALA A 22 -0.59 0.74 -3.56
N ASP A 23 0.29 1.13 -4.47
CA ASP A 23 0.85 0.33 -5.55
C ASP A 23 2.31 -0.07 -5.28
N VAL A 24 2.99 0.56 -4.32
CA VAL A 24 4.39 0.25 -4.01
C VAL A 24 4.59 -0.12 -2.55
N CYS A 25 5.49 -1.07 -2.30
CA CYS A 25 5.99 -1.32 -0.96
C CYS A 25 7.29 -0.55 -0.74
N VAL A 26 7.35 0.19 0.36
CA VAL A 26 8.51 0.99 0.77
C VAL A 26 8.97 0.55 2.16
N ARG A 27 10.26 0.66 2.44
CA ARG A 27 10.74 0.58 3.83
C ARG A 27 10.56 1.93 4.49
N THR A 28 9.89 1.95 5.64
CA THR A 28 10.04 3.09 6.56
C THR A 28 11.49 3.12 7.02
N LEU A 29 12.09 4.31 7.06
CA LEU A 29 13.45 4.52 7.57
C LEU A 29 13.66 3.75 8.88
N PRO A 30 14.88 3.20 9.10
CA PRO A 30 15.19 2.53 10.34
C PRO A 30 14.96 3.50 11.50
N SER A 31 13.99 3.18 12.35
CA SER A 31 13.88 3.85 13.63
C SER A 31 15.05 3.37 14.47
N THR A 32 15.76 4.28 15.14
CA THR A 32 16.91 3.96 16.02
C THR A 32 16.57 2.96 17.13
N SER A 33 15.29 2.64 17.31
CA SER A 33 14.76 1.78 18.37
C SER A 33 13.97 0.56 17.86
N GLY A 34 14.04 0.20 16.57
CA GLY A 34 13.31 -0.99 16.10
C GLY A 34 13.58 -1.43 14.66
N PRO A 35 13.15 -2.66 14.31
CA PRO A 35 13.33 -3.20 12.97
C PRO A 35 12.58 -2.35 11.93
N ASP A 36 13.18 -2.21 10.75
CA ASP A 36 12.54 -1.58 9.60
C ASP A 36 11.19 -2.26 9.30
N ARG A 37 10.12 -1.46 9.19
CA ARG A 37 8.81 -1.96 8.74
C ARG A 37 8.63 -1.69 7.26
N ALA A 38 8.24 -2.73 6.53
CA ALA A 38 7.73 -2.58 5.18
C ALA A 38 6.29 -2.04 5.26
N VAL A 39 6.00 -0.96 4.54
CA VAL A 39 4.68 -0.34 4.44
C VAL A 39 4.29 -0.16 2.99
N LEU A 40 2.99 -0.06 2.72
CA LEU A 40 2.49 0.23 1.38
C LEU A 40 2.31 1.74 1.21
N ALA A 41 2.69 2.25 0.06
CA ALA A 41 2.56 3.65 -0.31
C ALA A 41 2.23 3.78 -1.79
N HIS A 42 1.78 4.95 -2.21
CA HIS A 42 1.80 5.30 -3.63
C HIS A 42 3.20 5.68 -4.07
N ARG A 43 3.56 5.35 -5.31
CA ARG A 43 4.86 5.72 -5.88
C ARG A 43 5.15 7.22 -5.75
N ALA A 44 4.18 8.05 -6.12
CA ALA A 44 4.29 9.51 -6.00
C ALA A 44 4.49 9.99 -4.55
N CYS A 45 3.84 9.33 -3.58
CA CYS A 45 4.00 9.68 -2.17
C CYS A 45 5.38 9.28 -1.63
N ALA A 46 5.91 8.15 -2.08
CA ALA A 46 7.25 7.69 -1.75
C ALA A 46 8.32 8.63 -2.33
N GLU A 47 8.19 8.97 -3.62
CA GLU A 47 9.10 9.88 -4.33
C GLU A 47 9.13 11.28 -3.70
N THR A 48 7.96 11.84 -3.36
CA THR A 48 7.85 13.15 -2.66
C THR A 48 8.61 13.17 -1.33
N ARG A 49 8.69 12.03 -0.65
CA ARG A 49 9.39 11.86 0.64
C ARG A 49 10.83 11.39 0.50
N GLY A 50 11.33 11.21 -0.74
CA GLY A 50 12.66 10.67 -1.00
C GLY A 50 12.84 9.21 -0.58
N VAL A 51 11.75 8.46 -0.40
CA VAL A 51 11.78 7.05 0.00
C VAL A 51 11.79 6.19 -1.26
N ARG A 52 12.79 5.33 -1.41
CA ARG A 52 12.88 4.41 -2.54
C ARG A 52 11.94 3.20 -2.35
N PRO A 53 11.09 2.88 -3.35
CA PRO A 53 10.34 1.62 -3.37
C PRO A 53 11.27 0.41 -3.30
N LEU A 54 10.85 -0.62 -2.57
CA LEU A 54 11.49 -1.93 -2.59
C LEU A 54 11.01 -2.75 -3.79
N TYR A 55 9.68 -2.82 -3.95
CA TYR A 55 9.02 -3.53 -5.03
C TYR A 55 7.63 -2.92 -5.27
N GLU A 56 7.14 -3.06 -6.49
CA GLU A 56 5.79 -2.66 -6.88
C GLU A 56 4.85 -3.86 -6.74
N LEU A 57 3.63 -3.61 -6.25
CA LEU A 57 2.57 -4.61 -6.25
C LEU A 57 1.92 -4.61 -7.63
N VAL A 58 2.31 -5.57 -8.45
CA VAL A 58 1.59 -5.87 -9.68
C VAL A 58 0.34 -6.65 -9.27
N VAL A 59 -0.76 -5.95 -9.02
CA VAL A 59 -2.07 -6.62 -8.92
C VAL A 59 -2.44 -7.02 -10.34
N PRO A 60 -2.52 -8.33 -10.66
CA PRO A 60 -2.93 -8.73 -11.99
C PRO A 60 -4.34 -8.18 -12.23
N ALA A 61 -4.48 -7.36 -13.26
CA ALA A 61 -5.76 -6.84 -13.72
C ALA A 61 -6.59 -8.01 -14.26
N GLY A 62 -7.26 -8.74 -13.38
CA GLY A 62 -8.08 -9.87 -13.80
C GLY A 62 -8.35 -10.92 -12.73
N SER A 63 -9.30 -10.63 -11.86
CA SER A 63 -10.29 -11.65 -11.45
C SER A 63 -11.67 -10.99 -11.49
N ALA A 64 -12.02 -10.45 -12.66
CA ALA A 64 -13.41 -10.40 -13.06
C ALA A 64 -13.74 -11.78 -13.65
N ARG A 65 -14.35 -12.63 -12.84
CA ARG A 65 -15.08 -13.82 -13.30
C ARG A 65 -16.42 -13.86 -12.59
#